data_AF-A0A9E3I4N3-F1
#
_entry.id   AF-A0A9E3I4N3-F1
#
_cell.length_a   1.000
_cell.length_b   1.000
_cell.length_c   1.000
_cell.angle_alpha   90.00
_cell.angle_beta   90.00
_cell.angle_gamma   90.00
#
_symmetry.space_group_name_H-M   'P 1'
#
loop_
_entity.id
_entity.type
_entity.pdbx_description
1 polymer ?
#
loop_
_entity_poly.entity_id
_entity_poly.type
_entity_poly.pdbx_seq_one_letter_code
_entity_poly.pdbx_strand_id
1 'polypeptide(L)'
;MSSPKSKQLRCMDLLKGIKAGTVNPATLLPDQRRPLVVLLMTEGQSTAEIAHLLDTSDRTIERDKKDIRENNAISKDPELGNVMAGRLSDEAQICIQRIRKFQRDSNCPPATKIDGEKACFQITDNLAERLQSMGYLPTAAKKLEADLMHHTDTPLSLTEIKSEAQRLQDIEVKLPEKQTKKVRSRTLKQKGKNNDQA
;
A
#
# COMPACT_ATOMS: atom_id res chain seq x y z
N MET A 1 31.22 1.69 -9.20
CA MET A 1 30.21 1.30 -8.19
C MET A 1 30.90 1.20 -6.83
N SER A 2 30.81 2.22 -5.96
CA SER A 2 31.47 2.19 -4.63
C SER A 2 30.62 1.40 -3.63
N SER A 3 31.22 0.43 -2.94
CA SER A 3 30.57 -0.44 -1.94
C SER A 3 29.86 0.36 -0.83
N PRO A 4 28.67 -0.05 -0.34
CA PRO A 4 27.93 0.66 0.70
C PRO A 4 28.74 0.84 2.00
N LYS A 5 29.58 -0.15 2.36
CA LYS A 5 30.51 -0.03 3.50
C LYS A 5 31.54 1.10 3.31
N SER A 6 32.04 1.28 2.08
CA SER A 6 33.01 2.35 1.77
C SER A 6 32.41 3.76 1.89
N LYS A 7 31.11 3.91 1.60
CA LYS A 7 30.40 5.19 1.76
C LYS A 7 30.12 5.50 3.23
N GLN A 8 29.73 4.50 4.03
CA GLN A 8 29.53 4.66 5.47
C GLN A 8 30.80 5.04 6.22
N LEU A 9 31.94 4.40 5.91
CA LEU A 9 33.23 4.79 6.49
C LEU A 9 33.52 6.27 6.21
N ARG A 10 33.39 6.70 4.94
CA ARG A 10 33.59 8.11 4.55
C ARG A 10 32.63 9.08 5.25
N CYS A 11 31.38 8.69 5.50
CA CYS A 11 30.39 9.49 6.21
C CYS A 11 30.80 9.69 7.69
N MET A 12 31.20 8.61 8.36
CA MET A 12 31.65 8.67 9.76
C MET A 12 32.95 9.48 9.91
N ASP A 13 33.86 9.37 8.95
CA ASP A 13 35.11 10.14 8.94
C ASP A 13 34.83 11.64 8.78
N LEU A 14 33.90 12.03 7.91
CA LEU A 14 33.44 13.41 7.78
C LEU A 14 32.80 13.92 9.08
N LEU A 15 31.92 13.13 9.71
CA LEU A 15 31.28 13.52 10.97
C LEU A 15 32.31 13.74 12.09
N LYS A 16 33.31 12.86 12.19
CA LYS A 16 34.43 13.03 13.13
C LYS A 16 35.23 14.29 12.80
N GLY A 17 35.51 14.53 11.53
CA GLY A 17 36.23 15.72 11.07
C GLY A 17 35.54 17.02 11.43
N ILE A 18 34.20 17.07 11.29
CA ILE A 18 33.35 18.21 11.69
C ILE A 18 33.40 18.41 13.20
N LYS A 19 33.20 17.34 13.99
CA LYS A 19 33.25 17.40 15.46
C LYS A 19 34.63 17.81 15.99
N ALA A 20 35.70 17.42 15.29
CA ALA A 20 37.07 17.79 15.61
C ALA A 20 37.49 19.17 15.06
N GLY A 21 36.61 19.87 14.33
CA GLY A 21 36.89 21.19 13.74
C GLY A 21 37.88 21.17 12.56
N THR A 22 38.22 19.99 12.03
CA THR A 22 39.14 19.83 10.89
C THR A 22 38.46 19.95 9.53
N VAL A 23 37.14 19.76 9.50
CA VAL A 23 36.31 19.92 8.31
C VAL A 23 35.30 21.03 8.59
N ASN A 24 35.28 22.05 7.73
CA ASN A 24 34.25 23.07 7.80
C ASN A 24 32.93 22.49 7.24
N PRO A 25 31.85 22.41 8.05
CA PRO A 25 30.60 21.85 7.58
C PRO A 25 29.86 22.72 6.55
N ALA A 26 30.08 24.04 6.54
CA ALA A 26 29.47 24.96 5.58
C ALA A 26 29.92 24.73 4.13
N THR A 27 31.07 24.07 3.92
CA THR A 27 31.61 23.78 2.58
C THR A 27 31.14 22.45 2.01
N LEU A 28 30.31 21.69 2.74
CA LEU A 28 29.83 20.38 2.31
C LEU A 28 28.86 20.49 1.13
N LEU A 29 29.16 19.74 0.07
CA LEU A 29 28.26 19.58 -1.07
C LEU A 29 27.05 18.71 -0.69
N PRO A 30 25.91 18.82 -1.39
CA PRO A 30 24.71 18.02 -1.11
C PRO A 30 24.97 16.50 -1.04
N ASP A 31 25.83 15.97 -1.90
CA ASP A 31 26.15 14.53 -1.93
C ASP A 31 26.94 14.03 -0.71
N GLN A 32 27.65 14.93 -0.04
CA GLN A 32 28.37 14.65 1.21
C GLN A 32 27.48 14.91 2.42
N ARG A 33 26.66 15.97 2.35
CA ARG A 33 25.77 16.41 3.42
C ARG A 33 24.59 15.47 3.62
N ARG A 34 23.91 15.02 2.55
CA ARG A 34 22.72 14.17 2.65
C ARG A 34 22.97 12.83 3.38
N PRO A 35 24.07 12.09 3.17
CA PRO A 35 24.42 10.92 3.98
C PRO A 35 24.57 11.22 5.48
N LEU A 36 25.13 12.39 5.84
CA LEU A 36 25.22 12.83 7.23
C LEU A 36 23.83 13.13 7.80
N VAL A 37 22.97 13.80 7.02
CA VAL A 37 21.57 14.07 7.41
C VAL A 37 20.82 12.75 7.67
N VAL A 38 20.96 11.74 6.81
CA VAL A 38 20.36 10.40 7.04
C VAL A 38 20.85 9.79 8.35
N LEU A 39 22.16 9.83 8.60
CA LEU A 39 22.75 9.27 9.82
C LEU A 39 22.20 9.97 11.07
N LEU A 40 22.26 11.30 11.10
CA LEU A 40 21.83 12.10 12.25
C LEU A 40 20.31 12.00 12.51
N MET A 41 19.50 11.88 11.44
CA MET A 41 18.07 11.56 11.57
C MET A 41 17.83 10.19 12.20
N THR A 42 18.65 9.20 11.84
CA THR A 42 18.55 7.84 12.39
C THR A 42 18.95 7.82 13.87
N GLU A 43 19.87 8.70 14.28
CA GLU A 43 20.24 8.95 15.68
C GLU A 43 19.18 9.77 16.46
N GLY A 44 18.11 10.21 15.79
CA GLY A 44 16.99 10.92 16.42
C GLY A 44 17.18 12.43 16.58
N GLN A 45 18.17 13.03 15.92
CA GLN A 45 18.39 14.48 15.99
C GLN A 45 17.30 15.27 15.25
N SER A 46 16.91 16.40 15.84
CA SER A 46 15.96 17.35 15.27
C SER A 46 16.55 18.12 14.08
N THR A 47 15.69 18.73 13.24
CA THR A 47 16.13 19.56 12.11
C THR A 47 17.08 20.67 12.55
N ALA A 48 16.78 21.33 13.67
CA ALA A 48 17.58 22.44 14.20
C ALA A 48 18.97 21.98 14.70
N GLU A 49 19.05 20.83 15.38
CA GLU A 49 20.33 20.27 15.83
C GLU A 49 21.21 19.88 14.65
N ILE A 50 20.61 19.27 13.62
CA ILE A 50 21.31 18.92 12.38
C ILE A 50 21.79 20.17 11.65
N ALA A 51 20.95 21.21 11.56
CA ALA A 51 21.27 22.48 10.92
C ALA A 51 22.44 23.18 11.63
N HIS A 52 22.42 23.21 12.97
CA HIS A 52 23.49 23.75 13.79
C HIS A 52 24.80 22.96 13.62
N LEU A 53 24.75 21.62 13.67
CA LEU A 53 25.94 20.78 13.53
C LEU A 53 26.56 20.90 12.13
N LEU A 54 25.74 21.06 11.10
CA LEU A 54 26.19 21.14 9.71
C LEU A 54 26.40 22.59 9.22
N ASP A 55 26.30 23.58 10.11
CA ASP A 55 26.39 25.02 9.78
C ASP A 55 25.56 25.40 8.54
N THR A 56 24.29 24.97 8.54
CA THR A 56 23.33 25.23 7.47
C THR A 56 22.00 25.73 8.04
N SER A 57 21.13 26.26 7.19
CA SER A 57 19.79 26.65 7.60
C SER A 57 18.84 25.45 7.70
N ASP A 58 17.87 25.53 8.60
CA ASP A 58 16.77 24.55 8.71
C ASP A 58 16.10 24.27 7.37
N ARG A 59 15.90 25.33 6.56
CA ARG A 59 15.33 25.22 5.21
C ARG A 59 16.14 24.30 4.29
N THR A 60 17.46 24.30 4.43
CA THR A 60 18.36 23.43 3.65
C THR A 60 18.22 21.98 4.11
N ILE A 61 18.18 21.74 5.42
CA ILE A 61 17.98 20.41 5.98
C ILE A 61 16.61 19.84 5.60
N GLU A 62 15.53 20.64 5.65
CA GLU A 62 14.21 20.20 5.20
C GLU A 62 14.17 19.86 3.71
N ARG A 63 14.89 20.62 2.87
CA ARG A 63 15.06 20.30 1.45
C ARG A 63 15.81 18.97 1.27
N ASP A 64 16.92 18.79 1.97
CA ASP A 64 17.68 17.53 1.90
C ASP A 64 16.84 16.34 2.39
N LYS A 65 16.07 16.50 3.47
CA LYS A 65 15.10 15.50 3.95
C LYS A 65 14.04 15.16 2.91
N LYS A 66 13.55 16.16 2.17
CA LYS A 66 12.62 15.95 1.06
C LYS A 66 13.29 15.15 -0.06
N ASP A 67 14.48 15.56 -0.50
CA ASP A 67 15.21 14.88 -1.58
C ASP A 67 15.57 13.43 -1.19
N ILE A 68 15.95 13.18 0.07
CA ILE A 68 16.19 11.83 0.60
C ILE A 68 14.91 10.99 0.54
N ARG A 69 13.76 11.56 0.94
CA ARG A 69 12.47 10.87 0.89
C ARG A 69 12.04 10.56 -0.54
N GLU A 70 12.23 11.48 -1.47
CA GLU A 70 11.91 11.29 -2.90
C GLU A 70 12.82 10.22 -3.53
N ASN A 71 14.12 10.23 -3.22
CA ASN A 71 15.06 9.21 -3.71
C ASN A 71 14.80 7.82 -3.13
N ASN A 72 14.28 7.75 -1.89
CA ASN A 72 13.90 6.50 -1.24
C ASN A 72 12.41 6.17 -1.45
N ALA A 73 11.68 6.98 -2.22
CA ALA A 73 10.26 6.75 -2.44
C ALA A 73 10.10 5.46 -3.25
N ILE A 74 9.36 4.52 -2.68
CA ILE A 74 8.91 3.35 -3.42
C ILE A 74 7.78 3.83 -4.33
N SER A 75 8.05 3.92 -5.63
CA SER A 75 7.02 4.23 -6.62
C SER A 75 6.00 3.09 -6.68
N LYS A 76 4.75 3.41 -7.03
CA LYS A 76 3.71 2.42 -7.31
C LYS A 76 4.03 1.75 -8.64
N ASP A 77 4.98 0.83 -8.62
CA ASP A 77 5.27 -0.05 -9.74
C ASP A 77 4.35 -1.28 -9.66
N PRO A 78 3.48 -1.51 -10.66
CA PRO A 78 2.64 -2.71 -10.71
C PRO A 78 3.43 -4.02 -10.64
N GLU A 79 4.66 -4.05 -11.18
CA GLU A 79 5.51 -5.23 -11.18
C GLU A 79 6.18 -5.49 -9.82
N LEU A 80 6.34 -4.46 -9.00
CA LEU A 80 6.91 -4.61 -7.66
C LEU A 80 6.07 -5.54 -6.79
N GLY A 81 4.74 -5.53 -6.97
CA GLY A 81 3.85 -6.48 -6.31
C GLY A 81 4.22 -7.93 -6.66
N ASN A 82 4.43 -8.21 -7.95
CA ASN A 82 4.73 -9.55 -8.45
C ASN A 82 6.08 -10.05 -7.91
N VAL A 83 7.10 -9.19 -7.96
CA VAL A 83 8.44 -9.48 -7.43
C VAL A 83 8.38 -9.73 -5.92
N MET A 84 7.63 -8.91 -5.18
CA MET A 84 7.52 -9.07 -3.73
C MET A 84 6.73 -10.33 -3.35
N ALA A 85 5.67 -10.67 -4.08
CA ALA A 85 4.90 -11.90 -3.88
C ALA A 85 5.76 -13.15 -4.12
N GLY A 86 6.53 -13.18 -5.20
CA GLY A 86 7.50 -14.24 -5.49
C GLY A 86 8.53 -14.39 -4.37
N ARG A 87 9.14 -13.28 -3.97
CA ARG A 87 10.13 -13.27 -2.87
C ARG A 87 9.56 -13.74 -1.54
N LEU A 88 8.31 -13.37 -1.21
CA LEU A 88 7.64 -13.85 0.00
C LEU A 88 7.43 -15.36 -0.03
N SER A 89 7.03 -15.89 -1.19
CA SER A 89 6.83 -17.33 -1.40
C SER A 89 8.14 -18.10 -1.22
N ASP A 90 9.23 -17.60 -1.82
CA ASP A 90 10.56 -18.21 -1.72
C ASP A 90 11.06 -18.22 -0.26
N GLU A 91 10.94 -17.10 0.45
CA GLU A 91 11.39 -17.00 1.84
C GLU A 91 10.59 -17.93 2.77
N ALA A 92 9.28 -18.05 2.55
CA ALA A 92 8.42 -18.98 3.28
C ALA A 92 8.83 -20.44 3.02
N GLN A 93 9.10 -20.81 1.76
CA GLN A 93 9.59 -22.15 1.42
C GLN A 93 10.94 -22.46 2.08
N ILE A 94 11.89 -21.51 2.05
CA ILE A 94 13.19 -21.66 2.70
C ILE A 94 13.01 -21.87 4.22
N CYS A 95 12.14 -21.10 4.86
CA CYS A 95 11.83 -21.26 6.28
C CYS A 95 11.27 -22.66 6.58
N ILE A 96 10.27 -23.11 5.82
CA ILE A 96 9.67 -24.45 5.97
C ILE A 96 10.72 -25.55 5.78
N GLN A 97 11.56 -25.44 4.75
CA GLN A 97 12.62 -26.43 4.49
C GLN A 97 13.63 -26.51 5.64
N ARG A 98 14.02 -25.36 6.22
CA ARG A 98 14.91 -25.31 7.38
C ARG A 98 14.28 -25.99 8.59
N ILE A 99 13.03 -25.67 8.91
CA ILE A 99 12.30 -26.30 10.03
C ILE A 99 12.24 -27.83 9.82
N ARG A 100 11.82 -28.28 8.64
CA ARG A 100 11.75 -29.71 8.29
C ARG A 100 13.10 -30.41 8.36
N LYS A 101 14.19 -29.73 8.00
CA LYS A 101 15.55 -30.27 8.17
C LYS A 101 15.86 -30.54 9.64
N PHE A 102 15.56 -29.61 10.55
CA PHE A 102 15.78 -29.80 11.98
C PHE A 102 14.87 -30.87 12.61
N GLN A 103 13.63 -31.00 12.14
CA GLN A 103 12.72 -32.05 12.61
C GLN A 103 13.15 -33.48 12.25
N ARG A 104 13.94 -33.65 11.18
CA ARG A 104 14.48 -34.95 10.75
C ARG A 104 15.65 -35.44 11.60
N ASP A 105 16.22 -34.59 12.46
CA ASP A 105 17.25 -35.00 13.39
C ASP A 105 16.72 -36.08 14.36
N SER A 106 17.53 -37.11 14.60
CA SER A 106 17.22 -38.18 15.55
C SER A 106 17.15 -37.65 16.99
N ASN A 107 17.87 -36.58 17.29
CA ASN A 107 17.92 -35.98 18.63
C ASN A 107 16.78 -34.99 18.91
N CYS A 108 15.91 -34.72 17.92
CA CYS A 108 14.83 -33.77 18.08
C CYS A 108 13.69 -34.38 18.92
N PRO A 109 13.29 -33.75 20.05
CA PRO A 109 12.20 -34.25 20.88
C PRO A 109 10.87 -34.33 20.12
N PRO A 110 10.00 -35.32 20.40
CA PRO A 110 8.71 -35.45 19.73
C PRO A 110 7.82 -34.20 19.81
N ALA A 111 7.81 -33.51 20.95
CA ALA A 111 7.08 -32.26 21.12
C ALA A 111 7.55 -31.18 20.12
N THR A 112 8.86 -31.00 19.97
CA THR A 112 9.45 -30.05 19.02
C THR A 112 9.16 -30.43 17.57
N LYS A 113 9.00 -31.72 17.26
CA LYS A 113 8.54 -32.16 15.92
C LYS A 113 7.11 -31.74 15.66
N ILE A 114 6.21 -31.89 16.62
CA ILE A 114 4.81 -31.45 16.49
C ILE A 114 4.74 -29.92 16.34
N ASP A 115 5.50 -29.18 17.16
CA ASP A 115 5.54 -27.71 17.10
C ASP A 115 6.11 -27.21 15.77
N GLY A 116 7.15 -27.87 15.24
CA GLY A 116 7.71 -27.53 13.94
C GLY A 116 6.71 -27.75 12.79
N GLU A 117 5.87 -28.79 12.86
CA GLU A 117 4.88 -29.07 11.81
C GLU A 117 3.75 -28.05 11.87
N LYS A 118 3.30 -27.73 13.09
CA LYS A 118 2.35 -26.63 13.33
C LYS A 118 2.89 -25.31 12.79
N ALA A 119 4.16 -25.00 13.04
CA ALA A 119 4.79 -23.79 12.51
C ALA A 119 4.86 -23.79 10.98
N CYS A 120 5.20 -24.91 10.35
CA CYS A 120 5.19 -25.04 8.88
C CYS A 120 3.78 -24.79 8.30
N PHE A 121 2.76 -25.34 8.94
CA PHE A 121 1.37 -25.09 8.55
C PHE A 121 1.02 -23.62 8.70
N GLN A 122 1.31 -23.00 9.85
CA GLN A 122 1.04 -21.57 10.09
C GLN A 122 1.75 -20.65 9.10
N ILE A 123 3.00 -20.94 8.72
CA ILE A 123 3.71 -20.16 7.70
C ILE A 123 2.98 -20.23 6.36
N THR A 124 2.53 -21.43 5.97
CA THR A 124 1.81 -21.67 4.72
C THR A 124 0.46 -20.96 4.71
N ASP A 125 -0.29 -21.06 5.81
CA ASP A 125 -1.60 -20.44 6.00
C ASP A 125 -1.51 -18.91 5.94
N ASN A 126 -0.61 -18.31 6.72
CA ASN A 126 -0.36 -16.86 6.69
C ASN A 126 0.13 -16.37 5.33
N LEU A 127 0.91 -17.17 4.60
CA LEU A 127 1.33 -16.83 3.23
C LEU A 127 0.12 -16.83 2.30
N ALA A 128 -0.75 -17.83 2.38
CA ALA A 128 -1.95 -17.90 1.56
C ALA A 128 -2.88 -16.70 1.82
N GLU A 129 -3.12 -16.34 3.09
CA GLU A 129 -3.92 -15.16 3.45
C GLU A 129 -3.32 -13.85 2.90
N ARG A 130 -1.99 -13.68 3.01
CA ARG A 130 -1.29 -12.51 2.45
C ARG A 130 -1.38 -12.46 0.93
N LEU A 131 -1.19 -13.59 0.25
CA LEU A 131 -1.33 -13.66 -1.21
C LEU A 131 -2.77 -13.38 -1.65
N GLN A 132 -3.79 -13.85 -0.92
CA GLN A 132 -5.20 -13.54 -1.18
C GLN A 132 -5.50 -12.05 -0.99
N SER A 133 -5.08 -11.45 0.12
CA SER A 133 -5.27 -10.01 0.38
C SER A 133 -4.55 -9.11 -0.61
N MET A 134 -3.45 -9.57 -1.19
CA MET A 134 -2.75 -8.91 -2.29
C MET A 134 -3.36 -9.20 -3.68
N GLY A 135 -4.36 -10.09 -3.78
CA GLY A 135 -5.06 -10.42 -5.03
C GLY A 135 -4.40 -11.51 -5.89
N TYR A 136 -3.38 -12.20 -5.39
CA TYR A 136 -2.67 -13.28 -6.10
C TYR A 136 -3.35 -14.63 -6.04
N LEU A 137 -4.12 -14.88 -4.97
CA LEU A 137 -4.89 -16.10 -4.79
C LEU A 137 -6.38 -15.76 -4.71
N PRO A 138 -7.26 -16.64 -5.21
CA PRO A 138 -8.69 -16.45 -5.05
C PRO A 138 -9.05 -16.52 -3.57
N THR A 139 -9.64 -15.44 -3.04
CA THR A 139 -10.40 -15.51 -1.80
C THR A 139 -11.67 -16.28 -2.12
N ALA A 140 -11.93 -17.38 -1.45
CA ALA A 140 -13.16 -18.14 -1.68
C ALA A 140 -14.39 -17.29 -1.25
N ALA A 141 -14.93 -16.50 -2.19
CA ALA A 141 -16.23 -15.87 -2.08
C ALA A 141 -16.84 -15.70 -3.48
N LYS A 142 -18.04 -16.30 -3.62
CA LYS A 142 -18.96 -16.42 -4.76
C LYS A 142 -18.79 -15.35 -5.84
N LYS A 143 -18.75 -15.79 -7.11
CA LYS A 143 -19.06 -14.98 -8.30
C LYS A 143 -20.08 -13.90 -7.95
N LEU A 144 -19.64 -12.66 -7.84
CA LEU A 144 -20.52 -11.52 -7.91
C LEU A 144 -20.36 -10.99 -9.33
N GLU A 145 -21.08 -11.63 -10.26
CA GLU A 145 -21.36 -11.06 -11.58
C GLU A 145 -22.30 -9.86 -11.34
N ALA A 146 -21.73 -8.71 -10.97
CA ALA A 146 -22.41 -7.44 -11.05
C ALA A 146 -21.92 -6.77 -12.34
N ASP A 147 -22.76 -6.81 -13.35
CA ASP A 147 -22.60 -6.05 -14.59
C ASP A 147 -22.78 -4.55 -14.25
N LEU A 148 -21.72 -3.93 -13.72
CA LEU A 148 -21.70 -2.50 -13.42
C LEU A 148 -21.47 -1.74 -14.72
N MET A 149 -22.55 -1.57 -15.48
CA MET A 149 -22.58 -0.64 -16.60
C MET A 149 -22.57 0.81 -16.06
N HIS A 150 -21.38 1.33 -15.80
CA HIS A 150 -21.16 2.76 -15.60
C HIS A 150 -21.16 3.45 -16.98
N HIS A 151 -22.30 4.00 -17.38
CA HIS A 151 -22.38 4.94 -18.52
C HIS A 151 -22.45 6.36 -17.97
N THR A 152 -21.32 6.95 -17.57
CA THR A 152 -21.34 8.30 -16.97
C THR A 152 -21.04 9.46 -17.91
N ASP A 153 -20.50 9.28 -19.13
CA ASP A 153 -20.07 10.45 -19.92
C ASP A 153 -20.39 10.40 -21.43
N THR A 154 -21.28 9.51 -21.88
CA THR A 154 -21.77 9.52 -23.28
C THR A 154 -23.22 10.00 -23.30
N PRO A 155 -23.58 11.08 -24.02
CA PRO A 155 -24.97 11.43 -24.21
C PRO A 155 -25.63 10.29 -24.99
N LEU A 156 -26.54 9.56 -24.34
CA LEU A 156 -27.26 8.45 -24.95
C LEU A 156 -27.91 8.90 -26.26
N SER A 157 -27.70 8.11 -27.31
CA SER A 157 -28.40 8.31 -28.58
C SER A 157 -29.91 8.10 -28.38
N LEU A 158 -30.74 8.77 -29.19
CA LEU A 158 -32.21 8.61 -29.14
C LEU A 158 -32.67 7.15 -29.25
N THR A 159 -31.88 6.30 -29.91
CA THR A 159 -32.12 4.86 -30.03
C THR A 159 -31.90 4.13 -28.71
N GLU A 160 -30.86 4.46 -27.96
CA GLU A 160 -30.55 3.85 -26.66
C GLU A 160 -31.53 4.31 -25.58
N ILE A 161 -31.97 5.57 -25.63
CA ILE A 161 -33.02 6.09 -24.74
C ILE A 161 -34.33 5.32 -24.97
N LYS A 162 -34.67 5.03 -26.23
CA LYS A 162 -35.88 4.25 -26.56
C LYS A 162 -35.76 2.80 -26.09
N SER A 163 -34.61 2.16 -26.25
CA SER A 163 -34.43 0.78 -25.75
C SER A 163 -34.49 0.71 -24.23
N GLU A 164 -33.94 1.70 -23.53
CA GLU A 164 -33.98 1.74 -22.06
C GLU A 164 -35.40 2.04 -21.54
N ALA A 165 -36.13 2.94 -22.21
CA ALA A 165 -37.53 3.19 -21.91
C ALA A 165 -38.40 1.92 -22.11
N GLN A 166 -38.17 1.18 -23.19
CA GLN A 166 -38.84 -0.10 -23.46
C GLN A 166 -38.55 -1.12 -22.35
N ARG A 167 -37.27 -1.26 -21.95
CA ARG A 167 -36.84 -2.14 -20.86
C ARG A 167 -37.56 -1.84 -19.55
N LEU A 168 -37.64 -0.55 -19.18
CA LEU A 168 -38.31 -0.11 -17.95
C LEU A 168 -39.83 -0.36 -18.01
N GLN A 169 -40.44 -0.18 -19.17
CA GLN A 169 -41.87 -0.43 -19.37
C GLN A 169 -42.21 -1.93 -19.26
N ASP A 170 -41.35 -2.80 -19.80
CA ASP A 170 -41.48 -4.25 -19.67
C ASP A 170 -41.30 -4.73 -18.22
N ILE A 171 -40.45 -4.05 -17.44
CA ILE A 171 -40.30 -4.31 -16.00
C ILE A 171 -41.57 -3.88 -15.24
N GLU A 172 -42.18 -2.75 -15.59
CA GLU A 172 -43.44 -2.28 -14.99
C GLU A 172 -44.58 -3.29 -15.21
N VAL A 173 -44.68 -3.87 -16.40
CA VAL A 173 -45.68 -4.89 -16.75
C VAL A 173 -45.46 -6.21 -16.00
N LYS A 174 -44.21 -6.56 -15.69
CA LYS A 174 -43.84 -7.81 -15.01
C LYS A 174 -43.88 -7.73 -13.48
N LEU A 175 -44.07 -6.55 -12.90
CA LEU A 175 -44.17 -6.38 -11.45
C LEU A 175 -45.59 -6.69 -10.94
N PRO A 176 -45.75 -7.49 -9.87
CA PRO A 176 -47.06 -7.80 -9.30
C PRO A 176 -47.73 -6.55 -8.70
N GLU A 177 -49.03 -6.36 -8.98
CA GLU A 177 -49.84 -5.14 -8.71
C GLU A 177 -49.79 -4.60 -7.26
N LYS A 178 -49.36 -5.42 -6.29
CA LYS A 178 -49.28 -5.00 -4.88
C LYS A 178 -48.23 -3.91 -4.62
N GLN A 179 -47.23 -3.72 -5.49
CA GLN A 179 -46.20 -2.69 -5.30
C GLN A 179 -46.47 -1.38 -6.07
N THR A 180 -47.24 -1.41 -7.17
CA THR A 180 -47.50 -0.23 -8.01
C THR A 180 -48.49 0.78 -7.40
N LYS A 181 -49.46 0.33 -6.59
CA LYS A 181 -50.39 1.23 -5.87
C LYS A 181 -49.72 2.11 -4.80
N LYS A 182 -48.60 1.65 -4.22
CA LYS A 182 -47.90 2.35 -3.12
C LYS A 182 -47.05 3.52 -3.62
N VAL A 183 -46.64 3.51 -4.89
CA VAL A 183 -45.81 4.56 -5.50
C VAL A 183 -46.68 5.66 -6.11
N ARG A 184 -47.72 5.32 -6.90
CA ARG A 184 -48.62 6.34 -7.50
C ARG A 184 -49.33 7.23 -6.46
N SER A 185 -49.66 6.67 -5.29
CA SER A 185 -50.30 7.42 -4.19
C SER A 185 -49.34 8.39 -3.48
N ARG A 186 -48.01 8.19 -3.56
CA ARG A 186 -47.01 9.13 -3.04
C ARG A 186 -46.75 10.29 -4.00
N THR A 187 -46.71 10.05 -5.31
CA THR A 187 -46.50 11.10 -6.32
C THR A 187 -47.67 12.09 -6.41
N LEU A 188 -48.91 11.61 -6.23
CA LEU A 188 -50.10 12.48 -6.17
C LEU A 188 -50.18 13.30 -4.86
N LYS A 189 -49.74 12.74 -3.71
CA LYS A 189 -49.70 13.48 -2.44
C LYS A 189 -48.62 14.56 -2.38
N GLN A 190 -47.50 14.41 -3.09
CA GLN A 190 -46.46 15.44 -3.16
C GLN A 190 -46.82 16.59 -4.11
N LYS A 191 -47.53 16.33 -5.21
CA LYS A 191 -48.03 17.41 -6.10
C LYS A 191 -49.12 18.27 -5.47
N GLY A 192 -49.89 17.75 -4.50
CA GLY A 192 -50.92 18.51 -3.80
C GLY A 192 -50.43 19.39 -2.65
N LYS A 193 -49.21 19.19 -2.11
CA LYS A 193 -48.68 20.00 -1.00
C LYS A 193 -47.82 21.19 -1.42
N ASN A 194 -47.36 21.24 -2.68
CA ASN A 194 -46.54 22.35 -3.17
C ASN A 194 -47.36 23.49 -3.80
N ASN A 195 -48.69 23.43 -3.78
CA ASN A 195 -49.57 24.44 -4.40
C ASN A 195 -50.36 25.32 -3.41
N ASP A 196 -50.17 25.16 -2.09
CA ASP A 196 -50.84 25.97 -1.04
C ASP A 196 -49.84 26.82 -0.21
N GLN A 197 -48.68 27.14 -0.77
CA GLN A 197 -47.77 28.17 -0.23
C GLN A 197 -47.34 29.12 -1.36
N ALA A 198 -48.31 29.92 -1.83
CA ALA A 198 -48.12 31.15 -2.57
C ALA A 198 -49.19 32.15 -2.13
#